data_AF-A0A849QTM0-F1
#
_entry.id   AF-A0A849QTM0-F1
#
_cell.length_a   1.000
_cell.length_b   1.000
_cell.length_c   1.000
_cell.angle_alpha   90.00
_cell.angle_beta   90.00
_cell.angle_gamma   90.00
#
_symmetry.space_group_name_H-M   'P 1'
#
loop_
_entity.id
_entity.type
_entity.pdbx_description
1 polymer ?
#
loop_
_entity_poly.entity_id
_entity_poly.type
_entity_poly.pdbx_seq_one_letter_code
_entity_poly.pdbx_strand_id
1 'polypeptide(L)'
;MSTLRDDNVLRLPDGRQLGYAEYGDPAGYPVFLFHGNPGSRLSWGLIPGSPFLPGIHIVAPDRPGYGLTDFRKNALIHWPDDVAELA
;
A
#
# COMPACT_ATOMS: atom_id res chain seq x y z
N MET A 1 -16.94 -10.00 -6.51
CA MET A 1 -15.68 -10.29 -5.80
C MET A 1 -14.66 -9.29 -6.32
N SER A 2 -14.23 -8.35 -5.49
CA SER A 2 -13.14 -7.44 -5.86
C SER A 2 -11.86 -8.27 -5.95
N THR A 3 -11.20 -8.26 -7.10
CA THR A 3 -9.90 -8.92 -7.25
C THR A 3 -8.87 -7.98 -6.63
N LEU A 4 -8.23 -8.41 -5.54
CA LEU A 4 -7.08 -7.69 -4.98
C LEU A 4 -5.99 -7.57 -6.03
N ARG A 5 -5.34 -6.42 -6.09
CA ARG A 5 -4.30 -6.10 -7.07
C ARG A 5 -3.06 -5.57 -6.37
N ASP A 6 -1.92 -5.77 -7.00
CA ASP A 6 -0.63 -5.27 -6.53
C ASP A 6 -0.09 -4.10 -7.36
N ASP A 7 -0.91 -3.53 -8.25
CA ASP A 7 -0.58 -2.41 -9.13
C ASP A 7 -1.58 -1.25 -9.02
N ASN A 8 -2.33 -1.18 -7.93
CA ASN A 8 -3.29 -0.10 -7.70
C ASN A 8 -2.58 1.26 -7.58
N VAL A 9 -3.26 2.31 -8.07
CA VAL A 9 -2.82 3.70 -7.99
C VAL A 9 -3.98 4.60 -7.57
N LEU A 10 -3.73 5.47 -6.59
CA LEU A 10 -4.62 6.56 -6.19
C LEU A 10 -4.01 7.91 -6.63
N ARG A 11 -4.84 8.83 -7.12
CA ARG A 11 -4.43 10.21 -7.35
C ARG A 11 -4.63 11.02 -6.08
N LEU A 12 -3.56 11.59 -5.53
CA LEU A 12 -3.59 12.45 -4.36
C LEU A 12 -4.12 13.85 -4.71
N PRO A 13 -4.61 14.63 -3.71
CA PRO A 13 -5.11 16.00 -3.92
C PRO A 13 -4.09 16.96 -4.54
N ASP A 14 -2.79 16.71 -4.34
CA ASP A 14 -1.71 17.50 -4.92
C ASP A 14 -1.31 17.05 -6.35
N GLY A 15 -2.04 16.10 -6.92
CA GLY A 15 -1.86 15.58 -8.27
C GLY A 15 -0.86 14.42 -8.39
N ARG A 16 -0.13 14.09 -7.33
CA ARG A 16 0.78 12.93 -7.32
C ARG A 16 0.03 11.61 -7.38
N GLN A 17 0.74 10.57 -7.80
CA GLN A 17 0.30 9.19 -7.73
C GLN A 17 0.80 8.53 -6.44
N LEU A 18 -0.09 7.80 -5.78
CA LEU A 18 0.20 6.91 -4.65
C LEU A 18 -0.06 5.47 -5.10
N GLY A 19 1.01 4.68 -5.19
CA GLY A 19 0.94 3.25 -5.48
C GLY A 19 0.64 2.43 -4.22
N TYR A 20 -0.20 1.41 -4.34
CA TYR A 20 -0.42 0.45 -3.26
C TYR A 20 -0.78 -0.94 -3.79
N ALA A 21 -0.60 -1.94 -2.94
CA ALA A 21 -1.00 -3.30 -3.19
C ALA A 21 -1.98 -3.76 -2.11
N GLU A 22 -2.87 -4.67 -2.48
CA GLU A 22 -3.77 -5.32 -1.54
C GLU A 22 -3.52 -6.83 -1.50
N TYR A 23 -3.61 -7.41 -0.31
CA TYR A 23 -3.39 -8.85 -0.09
C TYR A 23 -4.38 -9.41 0.95
N GLY A 24 -4.56 -10.73 0.95
CA GLY A 24 -5.39 -11.43 1.93
C GLY A 24 -6.86 -11.57 1.52
N ASP A 25 -7.77 -11.34 2.48
CA ASP A 25 -9.22 -11.42 2.28
C ASP A 25 -9.79 -10.00 2.12
N PRO A 26 -10.37 -9.63 0.97
CA PRO A 26 -11.01 -8.32 0.78
C PRO A 26 -12.15 -8.01 1.74
N ALA A 27 -12.73 -9.03 2.39
CA ALA A 27 -13.78 -8.89 3.40
C ALA A 27 -13.24 -8.96 4.84
N GLY A 28 -11.92 -9.07 5.00
CA GLY A 28 -11.24 -9.15 6.29
C GLY A 28 -11.11 -7.80 7.01
N TYR A 29 -10.54 -7.83 8.22
CA TYR A 29 -10.22 -6.64 8.99
C TYR A 29 -9.09 -5.84 8.30
N PRO A 30 -9.26 -4.52 8.06
CA PRO A 30 -8.28 -3.74 7.32
C PRO A 30 -7.01 -3.47 8.13
N VAL A 31 -5.85 -3.69 7.51
CA VAL A 31 -4.53 -3.46 8.11
C VAL A 31 -3.60 -2.77 7.12
N PHE A 32 -3.03 -1.63 7.51
CA PHE A 32 -1.95 -0.99 6.76
C PHE A 32 -0.60 -1.62 7.08
N LEU A 33 0.16 -1.96 6.04
CA LEU A 33 1.51 -2.52 6.16
C LEU A 33 2.53 -1.68 5.39
N PHE A 34 3.45 -1.06 6.14
CA PHE A 34 4.47 -0.18 5.58
C PHE A 34 5.80 -0.90 5.42
N HIS A 35 6.38 -0.82 4.22
CA HIS A 35 7.67 -1.43 3.93
C HIS A 35 8.85 -0.64 4.56
N GLY A 36 9.96 -1.34 4.80
CA GLY A 36 11.22 -0.73 5.24
C GLY A 36 12.08 -0.15 4.11
N ASN A 37 13.35 0.15 4.41
CA ASN A 37 14.36 0.61 3.47
C ASN A 37 15.44 -0.47 3.23
N PRO A 38 15.70 -0.91 2.00
CA PRO A 38 14.86 -0.75 0.80
C PRO A 38 13.61 -1.65 0.88
N GLY A 39 12.54 -1.28 0.16
CA GLY A 39 11.29 -2.05 0.15
C GLY A 39 10.28 -1.45 -0.83
N SER A 40 9.14 -2.13 -0.99
CA SER A 40 7.98 -1.63 -1.76
C SER A 40 6.71 -2.36 -1.29
N ARG A 41 5.56 -1.95 -1.81
CA ARG A 41 4.26 -2.62 -1.65
C ARG A 41 4.32 -4.13 -1.94
N LEU A 42 5.24 -4.56 -2.82
CA LEU A 42 5.38 -5.95 -3.26
C LEU A 42 6.03 -6.87 -2.21
N SER A 43 6.58 -6.34 -1.12
CA SER A 43 7.27 -7.13 -0.09
C SER A 43 6.41 -8.25 0.50
N TRP A 44 5.07 -8.13 0.43
CA TRP A 44 4.12 -9.07 1.04
C TRP A 44 3.49 -10.04 0.04
N GLY A 45 3.49 -9.71 -1.26
CA GLY A 45 3.04 -10.60 -2.32
C GLY A 45 3.97 -11.78 -2.59
N LEU A 46 5.21 -11.73 -2.08
CA LEU A 46 6.22 -12.79 -2.21
C LEU A 46 5.91 -14.05 -1.38
N ILE A 47 4.82 -14.06 -0.62
CA ILE A 47 4.34 -15.26 0.09
C ILE A 47 2.97 -15.69 -0.49
N PRO A 48 2.90 -16.24 -1.72
CA PRO A 48 1.66 -16.76 -2.28
C PRO A 48 1.03 -17.81 -1.34
N GLY A 49 -0.23 -17.63 -0.98
CA GLY A 49 -0.94 -18.55 -0.10
C GLY A 49 -0.52 -18.50 1.37
N SER A 50 0.15 -17.42 1.81
CA SER A 50 0.52 -17.22 3.21
C SER A 50 -0.68 -17.43 4.16
N PRO A 51 -0.69 -18.49 4.99
CA PRO A 51 -1.80 -18.78 5.89
C PRO A 51 -1.84 -17.84 7.10
N PHE A 52 -0.93 -16.87 7.20
CA PHE A 52 -0.77 -16.00 8.38
C PHE A 52 -1.74 -14.81 8.44
N LEU A 53 -2.65 -14.69 7.47
CA LEU A 53 -3.57 -13.55 7.34
C LEU A 53 -5.07 -13.93 7.18
N PRO A 54 -5.60 -15.01 7.80
CA PRO A 54 -7.02 -15.32 7.64
C PRO A 54 -7.86 -14.18 8.21
N GLY A 55 -8.83 -13.72 7.43
CA GLY A 55 -9.73 -12.63 7.82
C GLY A 55 -9.05 -11.26 7.94
N ILE A 56 -7.89 -11.04 7.30
CA ILE A 56 -7.23 -9.73 7.21
C ILE A 56 -7.23 -9.24 5.76
N HIS A 57 -7.57 -7.97 5.57
CA HIS A 57 -7.40 -7.23 4.33
C HIS A 57 -6.18 -6.31 4.47
N ILE A 58 -5.10 -6.61 3.76
CA ILE A 58 -3.91 -5.76 3.79
C ILE A 58 -4.04 -4.67 2.74
N VAL A 59 -3.70 -3.44 3.13
CA VAL A 59 -3.37 -2.33 2.22
C VAL A 59 -1.91 -1.94 2.44
N ALA A 60 -1.08 -2.12 1.42
CA ALA A 60 0.36 -1.91 1.49
C ALA A 60 0.78 -0.80 0.52
N PRO A 61 0.90 0.46 0.97
CA PRO A 61 1.28 1.56 0.09
C PRO A 61 2.80 1.66 -0.09
N ASP A 62 3.21 2.08 -1.28
CA ASP A 62 4.57 2.52 -1.58
C ASP A 62 4.80 3.90 -0.96
N ARG A 63 5.88 4.06 -0.17
CA ARG A 63 6.26 5.38 0.37
C ARG A 63 6.67 6.35 -0.75
N PRO A 64 6.73 7.67 -0.49
CA PRO A 64 7.05 8.65 -1.54
C PRO A 64 8.39 8.36 -2.21
N GLY A 65 8.37 8.25 -3.54
CA GLY A 65 9.53 7.91 -4.39
C GLY A 65 9.86 6.42 -4.50
N TYR A 66 9.01 5.52 -3.99
CA TYR A 66 9.14 4.07 -4.14
C TYR A 66 8.09 3.52 -5.11
N GLY A 67 8.46 2.45 -5.83
CA GLY A 67 7.56 1.70 -6.68
C GLY A 67 6.74 2.58 -7.62
N LEU A 68 5.42 2.64 -7.41
CA LEU A 68 4.49 3.43 -8.23
C LEU A 68 4.16 4.81 -7.63
N THR A 69 4.69 5.15 -6.45
CA THR A 69 4.41 6.42 -5.77
C THR A 69 5.38 7.51 -6.21
N ASP A 70 4.84 8.65 -6.63
CA ASP A 70 5.64 9.81 -7.03
C ASP A 70 6.49 10.32 -5.85
N PHE A 71 7.66 10.86 -6.19
CA PHE A 71 8.55 11.47 -5.20
C PHE A 71 7.93 12.71 -4.54
N ARG A 72 8.17 12.86 -3.23
CA ARG A 72 7.86 14.09 -2.48
C ARG A 72 9.03 14.45 -1.56
N LYS A 73 9.43 15.72 -1.59
CA LYS A 73 10.40 16.27 -0.64
C LYS A 73 9.79 16.31 0.76
N ASN A 74 10.59 16.07 1.80
CA ASN A 74 10.14 16.00 3.19
C ASN A 74 9.06 14.91 3.40
N ALA A 75 9.22 13.77 2.71
CA ALA A 75 8.23 12.69 2.70
C ALA A 75 7.71 12.27 4.08
N LEU A 76 8.59 12.15 5.09
CA LEU A 76 8.21 11.61 6.41
C LEU A 76 7.13 12.44 7.11
N ILE A 77 7.17 13.77 7.00
CA ILE A 77 6.18 14.65 7.66
C ILE A 77 4.85 14.68 6.93
N HIS A 78 4.84 14.33 5.64
CA HIS A 78 3.67 14.32 4.78
C HIS A 78 3.07 12.94 4.59
N TRP A 79 3.81 11.90 5.01
CA TRP A 79 3.40 10.52 4.82
C TRP A 79 2.06 10.18 5.48
N PRO A 80 1.76 10.65 6.71
CA PRO A 80 0.44 10.41 7.30
C PRO A 80 -0.72 10.96 6.46
N ASP A 81 -0.54 12.13 5.83
CA ASP A 81 -1.56 12.73 4.95
C ASP A 81 -1.79 11.85 3.73
N ASP A 82 -0.73 11.40 3.06
CA ASP A 82 -0.82 10.52 1.89
C ASP A 82 -1.51 9.18 2.24
N VAL A 83 -1.24 8.62 3.43
CA VAL A 83 -1.87 7.37 3.90
C VAL A 83 -3.34 7.55 4.24
N ALA A 84 -3.75 8.71 4.79
CA ALA A 84 -5.14 8.98 5.13
C ALA A 84 -6.06 8.98 3.89
N GLU A 85 -5.54 9.29 2.70
CA GLU A 85 -6.30 9.24 1.44
C GLU A 85 -6.65 7.80 0.99
N LEU A 86 -6.09 6.77 1.63
CA LEU A 86 -6.43 5.36 1.38
C LEU A 86 -7.54 4.82 2.31
N ALA A 87 -8.05 5.62 3.25
CA ALA A 87 -9.01 5.21 4.27
C ALA A 87 -10.43 5.73 4.02
#